data_AF-X0YGI7-F1
#
_entry.id   AF-X0YGI7-F1
#
_cell.length_a   1.000
_cell.length_b   1.000
_cell.length_c   1.000
_cell.angle_alpha   90.00
_cell.angle_beta   90.00
_cell.angle_gamma   90.00
#
_symmetry.space_group_name_H-M   'P 1'
#
loop_
_entity.id
_entity.type
_entity.pdbx_description
1 polymer ?
#
loop_
_entity_poly.entity_id
_entity_poly.type
_entity_poly.pdbx_seq_one_letter_code
_entity_poly.pdbx_strand_id
1 'polypeptide(L)' 'HRLMEGIIYGEGLRVQECLMLRIKDIDYERNCITIRAGKGDKGRQTIFPDNLKNDLKNHLKEVLEIYEEDRKNNIE' A
#
# COMPACT_ATOMS: atom_id res chain seq x y z
N HIS A 1 -4.36 -10.57 -8.25
CA HIS A 1 -4.32 -10.19 -6.82
C HIS A 1 -3.03 -10.58 -6.08
N ARG A 2 -1.95 -10.94 -6.78
CA ARG A 2 -0.67 -11.39 -6.18
C ARG A 2 -0.02 -10.38 -5.24
N LEU A 3 -0.13 -9.08 -5.53
CA LEU A 3 0.43 -8.02 -4.68
C LEU A 3 -0.25 -7.96 -3.30
N MET A 4 -1.58 -8.03 -3.27
CA MET A 4 -2.35 -8.01 -2.00
C MET A 4 -2.06 -9.26 -1.17
N GLU A 5 -2.01 -10.44 -1.81
CA GLU A 5 -1.66 -11.70 -1.15
C GLU A 5 -0.23 -11.65 -0.58
N GLY A 6 0.73 -11.10 -1.34
CA GLY A 6 2.11 -10.91 -0.91
C GLY A 6 2.23 -9.98 0.29
N ILE A 7 1.48 -8.87 0.31
CA ILE A 7 1.47 -7.93 1.43
C ILE A 7 0.80 -8.57 2.66
N ILE A 8 -0.37 -9.21 2.50
CA ILE A 8 -1.09 -9.84 3.62
C ILE A 8 -0.26 -10.96 4.25
N TYR A 9 0.30 -11.84 3.44
CA TYR A 9 1.06 -13.01 3.91
C TYR A 9 2.48 -12.64 4.36
N GLY A 10 3.19 -11.80 3.60
CA GLY A 10 4.56 -11.42 3.87
C GLY A 10 4.71 -10.54 5.12
N GLU A 11 3.74 -9.66 5.34
CA GLU A 11 3.80 -8.67 6.43
C GLU A 11 2.89 -8.99 7.62
N GLY A 12 2.06 -10.03 7.51
CA GLY A 12 1.01 -10.31 8.49
C GLY A 12 0.01 -9.14 8.61
N LEU A 13 -0.30 -8.47 7.50
CA LEU A 13 -1.39 -7.49 7.46
C LEU A 13 -2.73 -8.22 7.52
N ARG A 14 -3.68 -7.69 8.31
CA ARG A 14 -5.08 -8.09 8.17
C ARG A 14 -5.63 -7.52 6.86
N VAL A 15 -6.63 -8.18 6.29
CA VAL A 15 -7.30 -7.71 5.05
C VAL A 15 -7.72 -6.24 5.18
N GLN A 16 -8.33 -5.86 6.29
CA GLN A 16 -8.75 -4.48 6.53
C GLN A 16 -7.57 -3.49 6.64
N GLU A 17 -6.44 -3.90 7.21
CA GLU A 17 -5.23 -3.08 7.27
C GLU A 17 -4.65 -2.88 5.86
N CYS A 18 -4.68 -3.91 5.01
CA CYS A 18 -4.23 -3.82 3.63
C CYS A 18 -5.13 -2.91 2.78
N LEU A 19 -6.45 -2.95 3.00
CA LEU A 19 -7.41 -2.09 2.29
C LEU A 19 -7.34 -0.61 2.71
N MET A 20 -6.92 -0.35 3.94
CA MET A 20 -6.79 1.02 4.46
C MET A 20 -5.38 1.61 4.29
N LEU A 21 -4.45 0.82 3.76
CA LEU A 21 -3.06 1.24 3.59
C LEU A 21 -2.99 2.41 2.59
N ARG A 22 -2.26 3.47 2.96
CA ARG A 22 -2.05 4.61 2.08
C ARG A 22 -0.61 4.66 1.59
N ILE A 23 -0.39 5.32 0.46
CA ILE A 23 0.96 5.50 -0.12
C ILE A 23 1.95 6.10 0.90
N LYS A 24 1.48 7.07 1.70
CA LYS A 24 2.29 7.73 2.75
C LYS A 24 2.75 6.80 3.89
N ASP A 25 2.15 5.63 4.01
CA ASP A 25 2.45 4.66 5.05
C ASP A 25 3.57 3.70 4.63
N ILE A 26 3.99 3.76 3.36
CA ILE A 26 5.01 2.88 2.78
C ILE A 26 6.33 3.65 2.70
N ASP A 27 7.32 3.18 3.45
CA ASP A 27 8.69 3.70 3.45
C ASP A 27 9.56 2.79 2.59
N TYR A 28 9.85 3.24 1.36
CA TYR A 28 10.68 2.52 0.39
C TYR A 28 12.17 2.54 0.72
N GLU A 29 12.64 3.51 1.51
CA GLU A 29 14.04 3.62 1.90
C GLU A 29 14.35 2.64 3.02
N ARG A 30 13.44 2.52 3.98
CA ARG A 30 13.58 1.65 5.15
C ARG A 30 12.98 0.27 4.98
N ASN A 31 12.35 -0.01 3.84
CA ASN A 31 11.66 -1.27 3.59
C ASN A 31 10.63 -1.58 4.66
N CYS A 32 9.78 -0.60 4.96
CA CYS A 32 8.83 -0.72 6.06
C CYS A 32 7.46 -0.19 5.69
N ILE A 33 6.42 -0.84 6.21
CA ILE A 33 5.03 -0.37 6.15
C ILE A 33 4.57 0.02 7.54
N THR A 34 3.98 1.20 7.66
CA THR A 34 3.39 1.73 8.89
C THR A 34 1.89 1.47 8.90
N ILE A 35 1.45 0.53 9.73
CA ILE A 35 0.03 0.23 9.88
C ILE A 35 -0.55 1.17 10.93
N ARG A 36 -1.38 2.13 10.49
CA ARG A 36 -2.15 3.02 11.37
C ARG A 36 -3.47 2.34 11.73
N ALA A 37 -3.94 2.50 12.97
CA ALA A 37 -5.14 1.83 13.51
C ALA A 37 -5.04 0.30 13.66
N GLY A 38 -3.93 -0.20 14.22
CA GLY A 38 -3.90 -1.55 14.78
C GLY A 38 -4.82 -1.71 15.99
N LYS A 39 -4.92 -2.94 16.52
CA LYS A 39 -5.75 -3.22 17.71
C LYS A 39 -5.43 -2.25 18.86
N GLY A 40 -6.45 -1.53 19.33
CA GLY A 40 -6.32 -0.54 20.41
C GLY A 40 -5.73 0.81 19.97
N ASP A 41 -5.88 1.16 18.69
CA ASP A 41 -5.36 2.40 18.07
C ASP A 41 -3.84 2.57 18.14
N LYS A 42 -3.13 1.45 18.37
CA LYS A 42 -1.68 1.43 18.35
C LYS A 42 -1.21 1.14 16.94
N GLY A 43 -0.47 2.10 16.38
CA GLY A 43 0.26 1.88 15.13
C GLY A 43 1.38 0.86 15.33
N ARG A 44 1.68 0.07 14.30
CA ARG A 44 2.87 -0.79 14.26
C ARG A 44 3.57 -0.65 12.93
N GLN A 45 4.84 -1.02 12.89
CA GLN A 45 5.62 -1.09 11.65
C GLN A 45 5.97 -2.54 11.32
N THR A 46 5.97 -2.88 10.04
CA THR A 46 6.32 -4.20 9.49
C THR A 46 7.28 -4.05 8.31
N ILE A 47 8.00 -5.12 7.95
CA ILE A 47 9.12 -5.11 7.00
C ILE A 47 8.64 -5.40 5.57
N PHE A 48 8.56 -4.40 4.71
CA PHE A 48 8.18 -4.56 3.32
C PHE A 48 9.27 -5.26 2.47
N PRO A 49 8.99 -6.40 1.83
CA PRO A 49 9.99 -7.16 1.10
C PRO A 49 10.32 -6.48 -0.23
N ASP A 50 11.61 -6.50 -0.58
CA ASP A 50 12.13 -5.86 -1.78
C ASP A 50 11.51 -6.39 -3.08
N ASN A 51 11.09 -7.66 -3.10
CA ASN A 51 10.49 -8.29 -4.28
C ASN A 51 9.11 -7.69 -4.64
N LEU A 52 8.38 -7.13 -3.67
CA LEU A 52 7.07 -6.50 -3.90
C LEU A 52 7.18 -5.01 -4.24
N LYS A 53 8.36 -4.41 -4.13
CA LYS A 53 8.57 -2.98 -4.46
C LYS A 53 8.20 -2.66 -5.90
N ASN A 54 8.64 -3.49 -6.84
CA ASN A 54 8.39 -3.25 -8.26
C ASN A 54 6.91 -3.44 -8.59
N ASP A 55 6.29 -4.49 -8.05
CA ASP A 55 4.86 -4.75 -8.21
C ASP A 55 4.01 -3.59 -7.67
N LEU A 56 4.37 -3.07 -6.49
CA LEU A 56 3.70 -1.91 -5.90
C LEU A 56 3.91 -0.64 -6.73
N LYS A 57 5.13 -0.37 -7.23
CA LYS A 57 5.39 0.79 -8.09
C LYS A 57 4.58 0.74 -9.38
N ASN A 58 4.49 -0.43 -10.01
CA ASN A 58 3.69 -0.61 -11.22
C ASN A 58 2.20 -0.36 -10.94
N HIS A 59 1.68 -0.93 -9.84
CA HIS A 59 0.31 -0.68 -9.43
C HIS A 59 0.02 0.81 -9.17
N LEU A 60 0.94 1.52 -8.51
CA LEU A 60 0.79 2.96 -8.28
C LEU A 60 0.83 3.78 -9.57
N LYS A 61 1.64 3.35 -10.55
CA LYS A 61 1.68 4.01 -11.86
C LYS A 61 0.32 3.89 -12.58
N GLU A 62 -0.26 2.69 -12.59
CA GLU A 62 -1.60 2.46 -13.17
C GLU A 62 -2.67 3.31 -12.47
N VAL A 63 -2.67 3.34 -11.13
CA VAL A 63 -3.62 4.15 -10.36
C VAL A 63 -3.43 5.65 -10.60
N LEU A 64 -2.18 6.11 -10.76
CA LEU A 64 -1.90 7.52 -11.07
C LEU A 64 -2.39 7.89 -12.47
N GLU A 65 -2.25 7.00 -13.46
CA GLU A 65 -2.77 7.23 -14.82
C GLU A 65 -4.30 7.39 -14.79
N ILE A 66 -5.01 6.53 -14.05
CA ILE A 66 -6.46 6.64 -13.84
C ILE A 66 -6.81 7.97 -13.15
N TYR A 67 -6.09 8.32 -12.08
CA TYR A 67 -6.30 9.58 -11.37
C TYR A 67 -6.12 10.82 -12.26
N GLU A 68 -5.09 10.83 -13.09
CA GLU A 68 -4.83 11.92 -14.04
C GLU A 68 -5.89 11.98 -15.15
N GLU A 69 -6.41 10.83 -15.58
CA GLU A 69 -7.51 10.75 -16.55
C GLU A 69 -8.82 11.27 -15.94
N ASP A 70 -9.19 10.83 -14.74
CA ASP A 70 -10.36 11.32 -13.99
C ASP A 70 -10.31 12.84 -13.79
N ARG A 71 -9.11 13.36 -13.44
CA ARG A 71 -8.87 14.79 -13.27
C ARG A 71 -9.03 15.58 -14.57
N LYS A 72 -8.56 15.03 -15.70
CA LYS A 72 -8.76 15.64 -17.03
C LYS A 72 -10.22 15.63 -17.44
N ASN A 73 -10.97 14.63 -17.02
CA ASN A 73 -12.40 14.48 -17.31
C ASN A 73 -13.30 15.38 -16.42
N ASN A 74 -12.73 16.23 -15.55
CA ASN A 74 -13.46 17.10 -14.61
C ASN A 74 -14.50 16.33 -13.76
N ILE A 75 -14.19 15.09 -13.41
CA ILE A 75 -14.99 14.35 -12.42
C ILE A 75 -14.50 14.84 -11.05
N GLU A 76 -15.21 15.80 -10.46
CA GLU A 76 -15.02 16.23 -9.05
C GLU A 76 -15.40 15.12 -8.06
#